data_AF-A0AAV7KC57-F1
#
_entry.id   AF-A0AAV7KC57-F1
#
_cell.length_a   1.000
_cell.length_b   1.000
_cell.length_c   1.000
_cell.angle_alpha   90.00
_cell.angle_beta   90.00
_cell.angle_gamma   90.00
#
_symmetry.space_group_name_H-M   'P 1'
#
loop_
_entity.id
_entity.type
_entity.pdbx_description
1 polymer ?
#
loop_
_entity_poly.entity_id
_entity_poly.type
_entity_poly.pdbx_seq_one_letter_code
_entity_poly.pdbx_strand_id
1 'polypeptide(L)'
;MGGLCRVVEGVPYVNRHKPVWSGVNQEDGSDEIYYPFGLSIDRDNGDIYVCDGMVNIIQVFCKDGSYKRTVKPYVMSYPFDIAVTPHQLFVRCYNPHRILKLDKV
;
A
#
# COMPACT_ATOMS: atom_id res chain seq x y z
N MET A 1 -7.12 20.73 4.55
CA MET A 1 -5.95 20.40 3.70
C MET A 1 -5.35 19.12 4.28
N GLY A 2 -5.65 17.98 3.67
CA GLY A 2 -5.37 16.64 4.22
C GLY A 2 -3.90 16.24 4.14
N GLY A 3 -3.43 15.49 5.14
CA GLY A 3 -2.06 14.99 5.20
C GLY A 3 -1.91 13.73 4.35
N LEU A 4 -1.15 13.85 3.27
CA LEU A 4 -0.80 12.79 2.33
C LEU A 4 0.22 11.84 2.98
N CYS A 5 -0.06 10.54 3.05
CA CYS A 5 1.00 9.55 3.26
C CYS A 5 1.59 9.16 1.91
N ARG A 6 2.86 9.49 1.72
CA ARG A 6 3.69 9.14 0.55
C ARG A 6 4.94 8.40 1.05
N VAL A 7 5.61 7.65 0.18
CA VAL A 7 6.95 7.14 0.49
C VAL A 7 7.86 8.36 0.67
N VAL A 8 8.33 8.60 1.89
CA VAL A 8 9.22 9.71 2.23
C VAL A 8 10.55 9.16 2.70
N GLU A 9 11.63 9.83 2.31
CA GLU A 9 12.90 9.63 2.98
C GLU A 9 12.74 9.97 4.46
N GLY A 10 13.29 9.12 5.33
CA GLY A 10 13.26 9.33 6.77
C GLY A 10 14.03 10.59 7.13
N VAL A 11 13.32 11.71 7.36
CA VAL A 11 13.90 12.82 8.10
C VAL A 11 14.20 12.36 9.53
N PRO A 12 15.37 12.70 10.11
CA PRO A 12 15.73 12.32 11.47
C PRO A 12 14.61 12.68 12.46
N TYR A 13 14.41 11.80 13.45
CA TYR A 13 13.26 11.75 14.38
C TYR A 13 12.95 13.05 15.16
N VAL A 14 13.76 14.10 15.03
CA VAL A 14 13.74 15.30 15.87
C VAL A 14 12.66 16.34 15.54
N ASN A 15 11.91 16.22 14.44
CA ASN A 15 10.91 17.24 14.08
C ASN A 15 9.63 16.65 13.45
N ARG A 16 8.68 16.20 14.27
CA ARG A 16 7.29 16.05 13.77
C ARG A 16 6.27 16.73 14.69
N HIS A 17 5.64 17.76 14.13
CA HIS A 17 4.29 18.17 14.51
C HIS A 17 3.31 17.03 14.19
N LYS A 18 2.31 16.85 15.06
CA LYS A 18 1.36 15.73 15.08
C LYS A 18 0.67 15.51 13.73
N PRO A 19 0.47 14.26 13.26
CA PRO A 19 -0.34 14.02 12.07
C PRO A 19 -1.82 14.28 12.39
N VAL A 20 -2.44 15.12 11.58
CA VAL A 20 -3.86 15.50 11.65
C VAL A 20 -4.65 14.66 10.63
N TRP A 21 -5.69 13.98 11.10
CA TRP A 21 -6.57 13.12 10.29
C TRP A 21 -7.78 13.91 9.79
N SER A 22 -8.03 14.00 8.47
CA SER A 22 -9.37 14.35 7.95
C SER A 22 -9.61 13.94 6.50
N GLY A 23 -10.71 13.20 6.28
CA GLY A 23 -11.56 13.17 5.07
C GLY A 23 -10.98 12.56 3.78
N VAL A 24 -11.51 11.42 3.34
CA VAL A 24 -11.10 10.70 2.11
C VAL A 24 -11.95 11.15 0.92
N ASN A 25 -11.33 11.68 -0.13
CA ASN A 25 -11.88 11.76 -1.49
C ASN A 25 -10.89 11.06 -2.41
N GLN A 26 -11.17 9.81 -2.80
CA GLN A 26 -10.26 9.05 -3.67
C GLN A 26 -10.65 9.27 -5.14
N GLU A 27 -9.73 9.82 -5.93
CA GLU A 27 -9.76 9.71 -7.39
C GLU A 27 -8.83 8.56 -7.80
N ASP A 28 -9.27 7.70 -8.73
CA ASP A 28 -8.46 6.61 -9.26
C ASP A 28 -7.14 7.16 -9.84
N GLY A 29 -6.00 6.80 -9.24
CA GLY A 29 -4.68 7.26 -9.68
C GLY A 29 -3.99 8.28 -8.78
N SER A 30 -4.55 8.64 -7.62
CA SER A 30 -3.81 9.39 -6.61
C SER A 30 -2.76 8.53 -5.90
N ASP A 31 -1.61 9.11 -5.55
CA ASP A 31 -0.54 8.50 -4.74
C ASP A 31 -0.86 8.53 -3.23
N GLU A 32 -2.15 8.71 -2.90
CA GLU A 32 -2.62 8.90 -1.53
C GLU A 32 -2.77 7.57 -0.81
N ILE A 33 -1.99 7.39 0.24
CA ILE A 33 -2.16 6.29 1.20
C ILE A 33 -2.97 6.79 2.41
N TYR A 34 -3.97 6.03 2.84
CA TYR A 34 -4.83 6.37 3.98
C TYR A 34 -4.52 5.54 5.22
N TYR A 35 -4.50 4.21 5.10
CA TYR A 35 -4.14 3.31 6.21
C TYR A 35 -3.16 2.22 5.74
N PRO A 36 -1.86 2.53 5.64
CA PRO A 36 -0.86 1.53 5.30
C PRO A 36 -0.69 0.57 6.47
N PHE A 37 -1.07 -0.70 6.28
CA PHE A 37 -0.90 -1.72 7.32
C PHE A 37 0.39 -2.52 7.15
N GLY A 38 0.63 -3.03 5.95
CA GLY A 38 1.76 -3.91 5.64
C GLY A 38 2.34 -3.59 4.28
N LEU A 39 3.61 -3.92 4.11
CA LEU A 39 4.33 -3.73 2.86
C LEU A 39 5.34 -4.85 2.62
N SER A 40 5.67 -5.05 1.36
CA SER A 40 6.77 -5.93 0.96
C SER A 40 7.47 -5.37 -0.27
N ILE A 41 8.75 -5.70 -0.41
CA ILE A 41 9.58 -5.29 -1.54
C ILE A 41 9.78 -6.50 -2.45
N ASP A 42 9.58 -6.30 -3.74
CA ASP A 42 9.92 -7.28 -4.76
C ASP A 42 11.44 -7.39 -4.89
N ARG A 43 11.98 -8.60 -4.74
CA ARG A 43 13.43 -8.84 -4.77
C ARG A 43 14.03 -8.66 -6.17
N ASP A 44 13.24 -8.82 -7.22
CA ASP A 44 13.76 -8.82 -8.59
C ASP A 44 13.93 -7.39 -9.13
N ASN A 45 13.01 -6.48 -8.81
CA ASN A 45 12.99 -5.12 -9.37
C ASN A 45 13.01 -4.00 -8.32
N GLY A 46 12.83 -4.32 -7.03
CA GLY A 46 12.79 -3.36 -5.93
C GLY A 46 11.47 -2.60 -5.79
N ASP A 47 10.42 -2.97 -6.53
CA ASP A 47 9.10 -2.35 -6.39
C ASP A 47 8.56 -2.57 -4.96
N ILE A 48 7.92 -1.55 -4.42
CA ILE A 48 7.35 -1.54 -3.07
C ILE A 48 5.84 -1.73 -3.19
N TYR A 49 5.30 -2.77 -2.56
CA TYR A 49 3.88 -3.05 -2.50
C TYR A 49 3.36 -2.69 -1.12
N VAL A 50 2.34 -1.84 -1.04
CA VAL A 50 1.76 -1.36 0.21
C VAL A 50 0.28 -1.71 0.26
N CYS A 51 -0.15 -2.40 1.31
CA CYS A 51 -1.56 -2.66 1.59
C CYS A 51 -2.21 -1.45 2.25
N ASP A 52 -3.17 -0.84 1.56
CA ASP A 52 -4.05 0.16 2.15
C ASP A 52 -5.37 -0.49 2.57
N GLY A 53 -5.50 -0.69 3.88
CA GLY A 53 -6.62 -1.42 4.46
C GLY A 53 -7.94 -0.66 4.39
N MET A 54 -7.92 0.67 4.36
CA MET A 54 -9.15 1.47 4.42
C MET A 54 -9.88 1.50 3.08
N VAL A 55 -9.12 1.59 1.99
CA VAL A 55 -9.65 1.67 0.62
C VAL A 55 -9.61 0.33 -0.12
N ASN A 56 -9.15 -0.74 0.53
CA ASN A 56 -9.08 -2.10 -0.01
C ASN A 56 -8.25 -2.20 -1.29
N ILE A 57 -7.08 -1.54 -1.31
CA ILE A 57 -6.16 -1.56 -2.46
C ILE A 57 -4.75 -2.00 -2.05
N ILE A 58 -3.96 -2.37 -3.05
CA ILE A 58 -2.51 -2.44 -2.93
C ILE A 58 -1.94 -1.35 -3.84
N GLN A 59 -1.17 -0.44 -3.26
CA GLN A 59 -0.42 0.55 -4.02
C GLN A 59 0.97 0.00 -4.34
N VAL A 60 1.43 0.20 -5.56
CA VAL A 60 2.75 -0.23 -6.02
C VAL A 60 3.56 1.01 -6.34
N PHE A 61 4.76 1.09 -5.77
CA PHE A 61 5.74 2.13 -6.01
C PHE A 61 6.98 1.52 -6.64
N CYS A 62 7.68 2.30 -7.47
CA CYS A 62 9.01 1.95 -7.94
C CYS A 62 10.00 1.97 -6.76
N LYS A 63 11.18 1.38 -6.95
CA LYS A 63 12.27 1.35 -5.95
C LYS A 63 12.71 2.74 -5.45
N ASP A 64 12.46 3.79 -6.25
CA ASP A 64 12.78 5.18 -5.92
C ASP A 64 11.65 5.88 -5.15
N GLY A 65 10.57 5.15 -4.82
CA GLY A 65 9.40 5.67 -4.10
C GLY A 65 8.36 6.36 -4.99
N SER A 66 8.56 6.45 -6.30
CA SER A 66 7.56 7.01 -7.22
C SER A 66 6.35 6.08 -7.38
N TYR A 67 5.14 6.63 -7.45
CA TYR A 67 3.93 5.85 -7.67
C TYR A 67 3.97 5.16 -9.03
N LYS A 68 3.67 3.85 -9.04
CA LYS A 68 3.69 3.02 -10.25
C LYS A 68 2.28 2.68 -10.70
N ARG A 69 1.46 2.12 -9.81
CA ARG A 69 0.08 1.68 -10.11
C ARG A 69 -0.67 1.27 -8.84
N THR A 70 -1.98 1.07 -9.00
CA THR A 70 -2.86 0.49 -7.97
C THR A 70 -3.40 -0.86 -8.42
N VAL A 71 -3.47 -1.82 -7.50
CA VAL A 71 -4.06 -3.15 -7.68
C VAL A 71 -5.28 -3.27 -6.76
N LYS A 72 -6.47 -3.50 -7.35
CA LYS A 72 -7.74 -3.61 -6.62
C LYS A 72 -8.55 -4.83 -7.08
N PRO A 73 -8.21 -6.04 -6.62
CA PRO A 73 -9.00 -7.23 -6.92
C PRO A 73 -10.38 -7.10 -6.26
N TYR A 74 -11.46 -7.39 -6.99
CA TYR A 74 -12.83 -7.25 -6.49
C TYR A 74 -13.10 -8.00 -5.18
N VAL A 75 -12.45 -9.16 -5.02
CA VAL A 75 -12.60 -9.99 -3.82
C VAL A 75 -11.81 -9.48 -2.62
N MET A 76 -10.85 -8.58 -2.80
CA MET A 76 -9.96 -8.12 -1.72
C MET A 76 -10.69 -7.22 -0.73
N SER A 77 -10.54 -7.52 0.56
CA SER A 77 -11.19 -6.78 1.63
C SER A 77 -10.25 -6.65 2.82
N TYR A 78 -9.97 -5.41 3.19
CA TYR A 78 -9.15 -4.98 4.30
C TYR A 78 -7.80 -5.70 4.31
N PRO A 79 -6.97 -5.47 3.27
CA PRO A 79 -5.64 -6.07 3.17
C PRO A 79 -4.76 -5.53 4.29
N PHE A 80 -4.12 -6.44 5.02
CA PHE A 80 -3.30 -6.09 6.17
C PHE A 80 -1.81 -6.27 5.92
N ASP A 81 -1.44 -7.35 5.27
CA ASP A 81 -0.04 -7.69 5.03
C ASP A 81 0.09 -8.41 3.68
N ILE A 82 1.28 -8.33 3.09
CA ILE A 82 1.56 -8.86 1.77
C ILE A 82 2.95 -9.51 1.70
N ALA A 83 3.02 -10.69 1.09
CA ALA A 83 4.28 -11.30 0.70
C ALA A 83 4.38 -11.34 -0.83
N VAL A 84 5.53 -10.94 -1.36
CA VAL A 84 5.82 -10.87 -2.80
C VAL A 84 6.82 -11.96 -3.18
N THR A 85 6.52 -12.68 -4.26
CA THR A 85 7.41 -13.68 -4.88
C THR A 85 7.69 -13.30 -6.35
N PRO A 86 8.55 -14.03 -7.08
CA PRO A 86 8.79 -13.75 -8.50
C PRO A 86 7.54 -13.79 -9.39
N HIS A 87 6.48 -14.49 -9.00
CA HIS A 87 5.28 -14.67 -9.84
C HIS A 87 3.95 -14.42 -9.13
N GLN A 88 3.94 -14.32 -7.80
CA GLN A 88 2.71 -14.31 -7.01
C GLN A 88 2.78 -13.31 -5.87
N LEU A 89 1.61 -12.75 -5.55
CA LEU A 89 1.35 -11.97 -4.35
C LEU A 89 0.47 -12.80 -3.41
N PHE A 90 0.82 -12.81 -2.13
CA PHE A 90 0.02 -13.42 -1.07
C PHE A 90 -0.41 -12.33 -0.11
N VAL A 91 -1.71 -12.03 -0.08
CA VAL A 91 -2.27 -10.89 0.65
C VAL A 91 -3.15 -11.40 1.77
N ARG A 92 -2.85 -11.02 3.01
CA ARG A 92 -3.69 -11.36 4.16
C ARG A 92 -4.89 -10.42 4.20
N CYS A 93 -6.10 -10.95 4.02
CA CYS A 93 -7.35 -10.19 4.02
C CYS A 93 -8.21 -10.53 5.25
N TYR A 94 -9.00 -9.58 5.74
CA TYR A 94 -9.85 -9.79 6.93
C TYR A 94 -11.07 -10.69 6.66
N ASN A 95 -11.68 -10.60 5.47
CA ASN A 95 -12.98 -11.21 5.15
C ASN A 95 -12.84 -12.38 4.14
N PRO A 96 -13.33 -13.61 4.42
CA PRO A 96 -13.23 -14.34 5.69
C PRO A 96 -11.84 -15.02 5.78
N HIS A 97 -10.98 -14.52 6.67
CA HIS A 97 -9.77 -15.21 7.18
C HIS A 97 -8.92 -15.96 6.14
N ARG A 98 -8.69 -15.35 4.97
CA ARG A 98 -7.96 -16.02 3.87
C ARG A 98 -6.72 -15.26 3.47
N ILE A 99 -5.80 -16.02 2.86
CA ILE A 99 -4.71 -15.49 2.08
C ILE A 99 -5.19 -15.43 0.63
N LEU A 100 -5.31 -14.23 0.09
CA LEU A 100 -5.59 -14.02 -1.32
C LEU A 100 -4.30 -14.22 -2.11
N LYS A 101 -4.32 -15.16 -3.04
CA LYS A 101 -3.24 -15.38 -3.98
C LYS A 101 -3.57 -14.67 -5.30
N LEU A 102 -2.65 -13.86 -5.79
CA LEU A 102 -2.76 -13.15 -7.07
C LEU A 102 -1.52 -13.44 -7.91
N ASP A 103 -1.66 -13.43 -9.23
CA ASP A 103 -0.49 -13.43 -10.11
C ASP A 103 0.14 -12.03 -10.12
N LYS A 104 1.47 -11.99 -10.08
CA LYS A 104 2.26 -10.77 -10.17
C LYS A 104 2.35 -10.37 -11.65
N VAL A 105 1.81 -9.20 -11.98
CA VAL A 105 1.73 -8.66 -13.34
C VAL A 105 2.87 -7.68 -13.63
#